data_AF-A0A7X8MYA0-F1
#
_entry.id   AF-A0A7X8MYA0-F1
#
_cell.length_a   1.000
_cell.length_b   1.000
_cell.length_c   1.000
_cell.angle_alpha   90.00
_cell.angle_beta   90.00
_cell.angle_gamma   90.00
#
_symmetry.space_group_name_H-M   'P 1'
#
loop_
_entity.id
_entity.type
_entity.pdbx_description
1 polymer ?
#
loop_
_entity_poly.entity_id
_entity_poly.type
_entity_poly.pdbx_seq_one_letter_code
_entity_poly.pdbx_strand_id
1 'polypeptide(L)'
;MILISKIKTKHIFIVYILSSLSLILFTTVTNFNLTGYSYQFHENEELTIEKGYILKDQVLNTPTNEAIRAIDLISKANTYWNVTYVFCLVFFLLLFKNVYKPFRPENNWKRYVTFYSIVIIAFLVWVISSQIPLTEQIATIINDLKGAE
;
A
#
# COMPACT_ATOMS: atom_id res chain seq x y z
N MET A 1 9.46 39.67 2.66
CA MET A 1 9.11 38.59 1.70
C MET A 1 9.99 37.34 1.80
N ILE A 2 11.30 37.47 2.05
CA ILE A 2 12.26 36.35 2.09
C ILE A 2 12.00 35.36 3.24
N LEU A 3 11.63 35.85 4.43
CA LEU A 3 11.37 35.00 5.60
C LEU A 3 10.16 34.07 5.40
N ILE A 4 9.05 34.63 4.89
CA ILE A 4 7.80 33.89 4.61
C ILE A 4 8.03 32.81 3.54
N SER A 5 8.83 33.11 2.51
CA SER A 5 9.24 32.14 1.48
C SER A 5 10.03 30.97 2.07
N LYS A 6 11.00 31.24 2.97
CA LYS A 6 11.80 30.19 3.62
C LYS A 6 10.97 29.32 4.55
N ILE A 7 10.02 29.91 5.27
CA ILE A 7 9.08 29.20 6.14
C ILE A 7 8.24 28.22 5.31
N LYS A 8 7.57 28.67 4.24
CA LYS A 8 6.75 27.80 3.37
C LYS A 8 7.55 26.66 2.73
N THR A 9 8.80 26.91 2.37
CA THR A 9 9.68 25.89 1.77
C THR A 9 10.02 24.80 2.80
N LYS A 10 10.37 25.14 4.04
CA LYS A 10 10.65 24.16 5.10
C LYS A 10 9.45 23.25 5.40
N HIS A 11 8.23 23.78 5.37
CA HIS A 11 7.02 23.00 5.64
C HIS A 11 6.79 21.91 4.59
N ILE A 12 7.00 22.21 3.30
CA ILE A 12 6.86 21.22 2.22
C ILE A 12 7.84 20.06 2.40
N PHE A 13 9.09 20.36 2.79
CA PHE A 13 10.10 19.34 3.06
C PHE A 13 9.70 18.44 4.23
N ILE A 14 9.28 19.04 5.35
CA ILE A 14 8.87 18.30 6.54
C ILE A 14 7.67 17.40 6.23
N VAL A 15 6.66 17.92 5.52
CA VAL A 15 5.48 17.14 5.10
C VAL A 15 5.89 15.94 4.25
N TYR A 16 6.78 16.13 3.27
CA TYR A 16 7.27 15.02 2.44
C TYR A 16 7.95 13.92 3.27
N ILE A 17 8.84 14.28 4.19
CA ILE A 17 9.53 13.32 5.05
C ILE A 17 8.54 12.59 5.95
N LEU A 18 7.63 13.30 6.61
CA LEU A 18 6.63 12.69 7.49
C LEU A 18 5.68 11.77 6.73
N SER A 19 5.21 12.15 5.55
CA SER A 19 4.34 11.32 4.72
C SER A 19 5.05 10.05 4.23
N SER A 20 6.30 10.17 3.78
CA SER A 20 7.07 9.03 3.29
C SER A 20 7.40 8.06 4.43
N LEU A 21 7.83 8.58 5.58
CA LEU A 21 8.12 7.78 6.76
C LEU A 21 6.85 7.09 7.28
N SER A 22 5.73 7.82 7.32
CA SER A 22 4.44 7.26 7.71
C SER A 22 4.04 6.10 6.80
N LEU A 23 4.16 6.25 5.47
CA LEU A 23 3.83 5.17 4.53
C LEU A 23 4.73 3.94 4.72
N ILE A 24 6.03 4.15 4.91
CA ILE A 24 7.00 3.06 5.16
C ILE A 24 6.64 2.34 6.46
N LEU A 25 6.54 3.07 7.57
CA LEU A 25 6.24 2.50 8.88
C LEU A 25 4.89 1.79 8.88
N PHE A 26 3.87 2.41 8.30
CA PHE A 26 2.54 1.80 8.18
C PHE A 26 2.64 0.45 7.46
N THR A 27 3.29 0.41 6.29
CA THR A 27 3.44 -0.81 5.50
C THR A 27 4.20 -1.90 6.25
N THR A 28 5.35 -1.56 6.85
CA THR A 28 6.22 -2.54 7.49
C THR A 28 5.70 -3.03 8.84
N VAL A 29 4.99 -2.20 9.61
CA VAL A 29 4.50 -2.55 10.95
C VAL A 29 3.20 -3.35 10.88
N THR A 30 2.31 -3.02 9.94
CA THR A 30 0.96 -3.64 9.89
C THR A 30 0.89 -4.86 8.98
N ASN A 31 1.96 -5.16 8.21
CA ASN A 31 1.92 -6.12 7.11
C ASN A 31 0.69 -5.86 6.20
N PHE A 32 0.53 -4.59 5.83
CA PHE A 32 -0.61 -4.15 5.03
C PHE A 32 -0.50 -4.71 3.61
N ASN A 33 -1.65 -5.05 3.04
CA ASN A 33 -1.84 -5.18 1.60
C ASN A 33 -3.26 -4.74 1.24
N LEU A 34 -3.51 -4.58 -0.05
CA LEU A 34 -4.80 -4.07 -0.54
C LEU A 34 -5.95 -5.09 -0.51
N THR A 35 -5.66 -6.37 -0.28
CA THR A 35 -6.71 -7.39 -0.15
C THR A 35 -7.31 -7.42 1.25
N GLY A 36 -6.59 -6.90 2.25
CA GLY A 36 -7.02 -6.95 3.64
C GLY A 36 -6.98 -8.36 4.24
N TYR A 37 -6.24 -9.29 3.64
CA TYR A 37 -6.01 -10.63 4.20
C TYR A 37 -4.54 -10.82 4.52
N SER A 38 -4.23 -11.47 5.63
CA SER A 38 -2.88 -11.95 5.95
C SER A 38 -2.92 -13.36 6.48
N TYR A 39 -1.75 -13.99 6.57
CA TYR A 39 -1.59 -15.26 7.26
C TYR A 39 -0.49 -15.14 8.32
N GLN A 40 -0.61 -15.93 9.38
CA GLN A 40 0.43 -16.10 10.39
C GLN A 40 0.72 -17.60 10.58
N PHE A 41 2.01 -17.90 10.76
CA PHE A 41 2.47 -19.19 11.21
C PHE A 41 2.73 -19.09 12.71
N HIS A 42 2.01 -19.88 13.50
CA HIS A 42 2.26 -19.99 14.94
C HIS A 42 3.30 -21.08 15.22
N GLU A 43 3.93 -21.01 16.39
CA GLU A 43 4.97 -21.94 16.83
C GLU A 43 4.47 -23.41 16.90
N ASN A 44 3.15 -23.60 17.03
CA ASN A 44 2.51 -24.92 17.09
C ASN A 44 2.25 -25.54 15.71
N GLU A 45 2.87 -25.03 14.64
CA GLU A 45 2.60 -25.38 13.23
C GLU A 45 1.16 -25.05 12.76
N GLU A 46 0.39 -24.32 13.59
CA GLU A 46 -0.91 -23.81 13.23
C GLU A 46 -0.78 -22.62 12.28
N LEU A 47 -1.50 -22.69 11.17
CA LEU A 47 -1.62 -21.60 10.23
C LEU A 47 -2.96 -20.91 10.38
N THR A 48 -2.92 -19.60 10.59
CA THR A 48 -4.12 -18.78 10.71
C THR A 48 -4.22 -17.80 9.55
N ILE A 49 -5.43 -17.64 9.02
CA ILE A 49 -5.76 -16.58 8.07
C ILE A 49 -6.51 -15.50 8.81
N GLU A 50 -6.08 -14.26 8.65
CA GLU A 50 -6.65 -13.09 9.29
C GLU A 50 -7.24 -12.14 8.24
N LYS A 51 -8.31 -11.43 8.61
CA LYS A 51 -8.95 -10.42 7.76
C LYS A 51 -8.98 -9.08 8.47
N GLY A 52 -8.55 -8.06 7.76
CA GLY A 52 -8.52 -6.68 8.19
C GLY A 52 -7.29 -5.95 7.68
N TYR A 53 -7.38 -4.62 7.64
CA TYR A 53 -6.29 -3.77 7.17
C TYR A 53 -5.37 -3.29 8.30
N ILE A 54 -5.91 -3.14 9.52
CA ILE A 54 -5.19 -2.60 10.69
C ILE A 54 -5.43 -3.52 11.89
N LEU A 55 -6.70 -3.66 12.28
CA LEU A 55 -7.14 -4.69 13.20
C LEU A 55 -7.52 -5.91 12.37
N LYS A 56 -6.98 -7.06 12.73
CA LYS A 56 -7.07 -8.28 11.95
C LYS A 56 -7.75 -9.36 12.80
N ASP A 57 -8.89 -9.82 12.32
CA ASP A 57 -9.66 -10.88 12.98
C ASP A 57 -9.27 -12.23 12.38
N GLN A 58 -9.09 -13.25 13.23
CA GLN A 58 -8.85 -14.61 12.75
C GLN A 58 -10.10 -15.17 12.07
N VAL A 59 -9.90 -15.78 10.91
CA VAL A 59 -10.98 -16.24 10.04
C VAL A 59 -10.91 -17.74 9.77
N LEU A 60 -9.72 -18.35 9.89
CA LEU A 60 -9.51 -19.78 9.69
C LEU A 60 -8.27 -20.24 10.45
N ASN A 61 -8.30 -21.45 11.05
CA ASN A 61 -7.20 -22.04 11.81
C ASN A 61 -6.71 -23.41 11.28
N THR A 62 -7.22 -23.88 10.13
CA THR A 62 -6.99 -25.26 9.68
C THR A 62 -6.19 -25.32 8.37
N PRO A 63 -5.09 -26.11 8.30
CA PRO A 63 -4.35 -26.33 7.07
C PRO A 63 -5.08 -27.33 6.17
N THR A 64 -5.87 -26.82 5.23
CA THR A 64 -6.44 -27.59 4.11
C THR A 64 -5.75 -27.24 2.79
N ASN A 65 -5.88 -28.08 1.75
CA ASN A 65 -5.34 -27.77 0.42
C ASN A 65 -5.88 -26.43 -0.13
N GLU A 66 -7.12 -26.07 0.23
CA GLU A 66 -7.75 -24.80 -0.12
C GLU A 66 -7.19 -23.64 0.70
N ALA A 67 -6.89 -23.84 1.98
CA ALA A 67 -6.17 -22.85 2.80
C ALA A 67 -4.79 -22.53 2.21
N ILE A 68 -4.07 -23.55 1.71
CA ILE A 68 -2.79 -23.36 1.02
C ILE A 68 -2.93 -22.45 -0.21
N ARG A 69 -4.01 -22.63 -0.98
CA ARG A 69 -4.30 -21.76 -2.13
C ARG A 69 -4.61 -20.33 -1.72
N ALA A 70 -5.32 -20.12 -0.61
CA ALA A 70 -5.55 -18.78 -0.07
C ALA A 70 -4.23 -18.10 0.34
N ILE A 71 -3.31 -18.84 0.99
CA ILE A 71 -1.98 -18.33 1.37
C ILE A 71 -1.18 -17.87 0.15
N ASP A 72 -1.17 -18.65 -0.93
CA ASP A 72 -0.47 -18.28 -2.16
C ASP A 72 -0.99 -16.95 -2.73
N LEU A 73 -2.31 -16.79 -2.78
CA LEU A 73 -2.95 -15.56 -3.22
C LEU A 73 -2.63 -14.37 -2.30
N ILE A 74 -2.62 -14.58 -0.98
CA ILE A 74 -2.23 -13.57 0.01
C ILE A 74 -0.76 -13.18 -0.15
N SER A 75 0.13 -14.14 -0.35
CA SER A 75 1.56 -13.91 -0.59
C SER A 75 1.80 -13.10 -1.88
N LYS A 76 1.04 -13.42 -2.93
CA LYS A 76 1.02 -12.65 -4.18
C LYS A 76 0.54 -11.22 -3.96
N ALA A 77 -0.53 -11.03 -3.17
CA ALA A 77 -1.03 -9.70 -2.81
C ALA A 77 0.00 -8.88 -2.01
N ASN A 78 0.69 -9.51 -1.06
CA ASN A 78 1.78 -8.89 -0.30
C ASN A 78 2.93 -8.46 -1.23
N THR A 79 3.31 -9.32 -2.17
CA THR A 79 4.36 -9.01 -3.15
C THR A 79 3.96 -7.84 -4.04
N TYR A 80 2.72 -7.81 -4.52
CA TYR A 80 2.21 -6.68 -5.30
C TYR A 80 2.16 -5.39 -4.48
N TRP A 81 1.73 -5.45 -3.23
CA TRP A 81 1.77 -4.28 -2.36
C TRP A 81 3.20 -3.77 -2.13
N ASN A 82 4.15 -4.67 -1.91
CA ASN A 82 5.56 -4.33 -1.72
C ASN A 82 6.13 -3.55 -2.91
N VAL A 83 5.82 -3.99 -4.12
CA VAL A 83 6.20 -3.28 -5.34
C VAL A 83 5.44 -1.96 -5.46
N THR A 84 4.14 -1.96 -5.18
CA THR A 84 3.25 -0.79 -5.28
C THR A 84 3.69 0.35 -4.36
N TYR A 85 3.96 0.10 -3.08
CA TYR A 85 4.30 1.18 -2.16
C TYR A 85 5.66 1.82 -2.53
N VAL A 86 6.59 1.04 -3.08
CA VAL A 86 7.86 1.56 -3.62
C VAL A 86 7.59 2.50 -4.80
N PHE A 87 6.71 2.13 -5.74
CA PHE A 87 6.29 3.05 -6.80
C PHE A 87 5.62 4.30 -6.25
N CYS A 88 4.77 4.19 -5.22
CA CYS A 88 4.17 5.35 -4.56
C CYS A 88 5.26 6.29 -3.98
N LEU A 89 6.31 5.75 -3.34
CA LEU A 89 7.43 6.54 -2.84
C LEU A 89 8.18 7.26 -3.96
N VAL A 90 8.40 6.60 -5.11
CA VAL A 90 9.01 7.22 -6.29
C VAL A 90 8.13 8.35 -6.84
N PHE A 91 6.82 8.13 -6.97
CA PHE A 91 5.91 9.19 -7.41
C PHE A 91 5.87 10.37 -6.43
N PHE A 92 5.88 10.11 -5.12
CA PHE A 92 5.97 11.16 -4.12
C PHE A 92 7.29 11.93 -4.20
N LEU A 93 8.41 11.26 -4.45
CA LEU A 93 9.71 11.92 -4.67
C LEU A 93 9.68 12.81 -5.92
N LEU A 94 9.10 12.33 -7.03
CA LEU A 94 8.97 13.11 -8.26
C LEU A 94 8.05 14.32 -8.07
N LEU A 95 6.91 14.16 -7.40
CA LEU A 95 6.03 15.28 -7.04
C LEU A 95 6.76 16.28 -6.14
N PHE A 96 7.46 15.79 -5.12
CA PHE A 96 8.25 16.61 -4.21
C PHE A 96 9.31 17.42 -4.97
N LYS A 97 10.08 16.79 -5.87
CA LYS A 97 11.06 17.48 -6.74
C LYS A 97 10.43 18.63 -7.53
N ASN A 98 9.23 18.44 -8.06
CA ASN A 98 8.52 19.44 -8.87
C ASN A 98 7.80 20.53 -8.07
N VAL A 99 7.60 20.35 -6.76
CA VAL A 99 6.95 21.35 -5.89
C VAL A 99 7.98 22.10 -5.04
N TYR A 100 9.02 21.43 -4.57
CA TYR A 100 9.99 21.98 -3.64
C TYR A 100 10.93 22.96 -4.32
N LYS A 101 10.80 24.24 -3.97
CA LYS A 101 11.47 25.37 -4.64
C LYS A 101 12.97 25.16 -4.95
N PRO A 102 13.80 24.59 -4.07
CA PRO A 102 15.20 24.29 -4.37
C PRO A 102 15.45 23.31 -5.54
N PHE A 103 14.52 22.37 -5.81
CA PHE A 103 14.66 21.38 -6.88
C PHE A 103 13.68 21.60 -8.04
N ARG A 104 12.74 22.53 -7.85
CA ARG A 104 11.66 22.81 -8.77
C ARG A 104 12.20 23.44 -10.06
N PRO A 105 11.78 22.96 -11.24
CA PRO A 105 12.08 23.63 -12.51
C PRO A 105 11.59 25.08 -12.51
N GLU A 106 12.40 26.02 -13.02
CA GLU A 106 12.02 27.44 -13.03
C GLU A 106 10.81 27.69 -13.95
N ASN A 107 10.78 27.02 -15.10
CA ASN A 107 9.67 27.08 -16.06
C ASN A 107 8.77 25.86 -15.98
N ASN A 108 7.48 26.07 -16.23
CA ASN A 108 6.46 25.02 -16.41
C ASN A 108 6.25 24.05 -15.24
N TRP A 109 6.78 24.32 -14.04
CA TRP A 109 6.62 23.42 -12.88
C TRP A 109 5.16 23.03 -12.60
N LYS A 110 4.21 23.97 -12.78
CA LYS A 110 2.78 23.68 -12.62
C LYS A 110 2.30 22.59 -13.57
N ARG A 111 2.75 22.60 -14.83
CA ARG A 111 2.40 21.58 -15.84
C ARG A 111 2.96 20.21 -15.45
N TYR A 112 4.21 20.17 -14.96
CA TYR A 112 4.79 18.92 -14.46
C TYR A 112 4.01 18.39 -13.26
N VAL A 113 3.70 19.24 -12.27
CA VAL A 113 2.90 18.83 -11.11
C VAL A 113 1.54 18.29 -11.56
N THR A 114 0.82 18.99 -12.44
CA THR A 114 -0.47 18.51 -12.97
C THR A 114 -0.32 17.16 -13.68
N PHE A 115 0.68 17.01 -14.55
CA PHE A 115 0.92 15.76 -15.28
C PHE A 115 1.21 14.59 -14.32
N TYR A 116 2.17 14.75 -13.40
CA TYR A 116 2.49 13.71 -12.43
C TYR A 116 1.31 13.38 -11.51
N SER A 117 0.50 14.38 -11.13
CA SER A 117 -0.73 14.15 -10.36
C SER A 117 -1.77 13.32 -11.12
N ILE A 118 -1.91 13.51 -12.43
CA ILE A 118 -2.81 12.67 -13.25
C ILE A 118 -2.26 11.24 -13.34
N VAL A 119 -0.95 11.09 -13.58
CA VAL A 119 -0.30 9.79 -13.69
C VAL A 119 -0.40 9.00 -12.39
N ILE A 120 -0.16 9.61 -11.23
CA ILE A 120 -0.27 8.93 -9.93
C ILE A 120 -1.72 8.51 -9.65
N ILE A 121 -2.72 9.34 -9.98
CA ILE A 121 -4.13 8.98 -9.81
C ILE A 121 -4.48 7.77 -10.70
N ALA A 122 -4.09 7.81 -11.98
CA ALA A 122 -4.33 6.69 -12.89
C ALA A 122 -3.63 5.40 -12.41
N PHE A 123 -2.40 5.52 -11.93
CA PHE A 123 -1.66 4.41 -11.33
C PHE A 123 -2.39 3.84 -10.12
N LEU A 124 -2.84 4.67 -9.17
CA LEU A 124 -3.57 4.23 -7.98
C LEU A 124 -4.89 3.55 -8.34
N VAL A 125 -5.65 4.09 -9.31
CA VAL A 125 -6.87 3.45 -9.81
C VAL A 125 -6.56 2.07 -10.37
N TRP A 126 -5.55 1.96 -11.23
CA TRP A 126 -5.14 0.68 -11.80
C TRP A 126 -4.71 -0.34 -10.74
N VAL A 127 -3.91 0.09 -9.77
CA VAL A 127 -3.48 -0.71 -8.62
C VAL A 127 -4.69 -1.24 -7.85
N ILE A 128 -5.63 -0.38 -7.46
CA ILE A 128 -6.82 -0.79 -6.71
C ILE A 128 -7.65 -1.78 -7.53
N SER A 129 -7.92 -1.48 -8.80
CA SER A 129 -8.68 -2.36 -9.69
C SER A 129 -8.03 -3.73 -9.88
N SER A 130 -6.69 -3.79 -9.93
CA SER A 130 -5.95 -5.05 -10.09
C SER A 130 -6.06 -6.00 -8.89
N GLN A 131 -6.40 -5.48 -7.71
CA GLN A 131 -6.48 -6.26 -6.47
C GLN A 131 -7.88 -6.84 -6.22
N ILE A 132 -8.92 -6.27 -6.84
CA ILE A 132 -10.31 -6.74 -6.70
C ILE A 132 -10.44 -8.25 -6.98
N PRO A 133 -9.91 -8.80 -8.10
CA PRO A 133 -10.05 -10.22 -8.39
C PRO A 133 -9.30 -11.12 -7.39
N LEU A 134 -8.21 -10.64 -6.79
CA LEU A 134 -7.48 -11.37 -5.76
C LEU A 134 -8.29 -11.42 -4.46
N THR A 135 -8.84 -10.28 -4.05
CA THR A 135 -9.70 -10.17 -2.87
C THR A 135 -10.92 -11.06 -3.00
N GLU A 136 -11.57 -11.10 -4.16
CA GLU A 136 -12.72 -11.96 -4.42
C GLU A 136 -12.35 -13.44 -4.34
N GLN A 137 -11.25 -13.86 -4.99
CA GLN A 137 -10.79 -15.25 -4.94
C GLN A 137 -10.45 -15.71 -3.51
N ILE A 138 -9.76 -14.88 -2.73
CA ILE A 138 -9.44 -15.18 -1.34
C ILE A 138 -10.74 -15.28 -0.51
N ALA A 139 -11.67 -14.34 -0.69
CA ALA A 139 -12.94 -14.33 0.03
C ALA A 139 -13.79 -15.58 -0.28
N THR A 140 -13.85 -16.01 -1.55
CA THR A 140 -14.57 -17.24 -1.94
C THR A 140 -13.99 -18.46 -1.24
N ILE A 141 -12.67 -18.67 -1.33
CA ILE A 141 -12.01 -19.82 -0.69
C ILE A 141 -12.28 -19.84 0.82
N ILE A 142 -12.18 -18.69 1.48
CA ILE A 142 -12.42 -18.58 2.92
C ILE A 142 -13.89 -18.87 3.28
N ASN A 143 -14.84 -18.38 2.50
CA ASN A 143 -16.26 -18.62 2.74
C ASN A 143 -16.64 -20.09 2.52
N ASP A 144 -16.08 -20.72 1.48
CA ASP A 144 -16.29 -22.14 1.19
C ASP A 144 -15.77 -23.01 2.34
N LEU A 145 -14.59 -22.68 2.88
CA LEU A 145 -14.03 -23.36 4.04
C LEU A 145 -14.85 -23.18 5.32
N LYS A 146 -15.38 -21.98 5.57
CA LYS A 146 -16.26 -21.71 6.71
C LYS A 146 -17.61 -22.40 6.62
N GLY A 147 -18.13 -22.62 5.41
CA GLY A 147 -19.39 -23.32 5.20
C GLY A 147 -19.27 -24.85 5.25
N ALA A 148 -18.03 -25.37 5.30
CA ALA A 148 -17.72 -26.79 5.39
C ALA A 148 -17.46 -27.27 6.84
N GLU A 149 -17.35 -26.35 7.80
CA GLU A 149 -17.34 -26.61 9.26
C GLU A 149 -18.77 -26.67 9.83
#